data_AF-A0A3A8IPT3-F1
#
_entry.id   AF-A0A3A8IPT3-F1
#
_cell.length_a   1.000
_cell.length_b   1.000
_cell.length_c   1.000
_cell.angle_alpha   90.00
_cell.angle_beta   90.00
_cell.angle_gamma   90.00
#
_symmetry.space_group_name_H-M   'P 1'
#
loop_
_entity.id
_entity.type
_entity.pdbx_description
1 polymer ?
#
loop_
_entity_poly.entity_id
_entity_poly.type
_entity_poly.pdbx_seq_one_letter_code
_entity_poly.pdbx_strand_id
1 'polypeptide(L)'
;MTVLHARPYAPKRGPPDGHLAGESSAVAVNITRFHNVFLYQSHSPVPELLRDLGMLGRLDARAEKQLGALTTAAWLTTIPGGSLILLCCYASWASAVSSDVPFSWQGAQPLKNGFLLGLLLLAVGGLFFLWRAMLKPRDLDNRRYGLARVLLQRLQVDLAPDAPVRLKLDLRQPDVREKRVRQDMVGWWRTEFFVDPWLTLEARLADGTFLRIRMVEKHQKRERYKTSASGKTKKKSKRKGFARLEVSLRVKPERHPRLGTLKGQTTNATRLPPRVQLERVRVAADRLSLRVRLAGDWVARAQKAPEDPETPAFWKEALEKDDASRTATMMLLSLYQVVRYARRRGKQRAAWARRQSV
;
A
#
# COMPACT_ATOMS: atom_id res chain seq x y z
N MET A 1 10.36 -17.02 -39.92
CA MET A 1 10.36 -15.91 -38.94
C MET A 1 9.04 -15.16 -39.11
N THR A 2 8.05 -15.44 -38.27
CA THR A 2 6.69 -14.89 -38.42
C THR A 2 6.56 -13.63 -37.55
N VAL A 3 6.49 -12.47 -38.20
CA VAL A 3 6.35 -11.17 -37.54
C VAL A 3 4.89 -10.97 -37.14
N LEU A 4 4.58 -11.08 -35.85
CA LEU A 4 3.27 -10.77 -35.28
C LEU A 4 3.10 -9.26 -35.14
N HIS A 5 2.33 -8.65 -36.04
CA HIS A 5 1.88 -7.27 -35.93
C HIS A 5 0.88 -7.11 -34.77
N ALA A 6 1.28 -6.35 -33.74
CA ALA A 6 0.39 -5.93 -32.68
C ALA A 6 -0.62 -4.89 -33.19
N ARG A 7 -1.92 -5.16 -33.02
CA ARG A 7 -3.00 -4.21 -33.34
C ARG A 7 -2.97 -3.00 -32.39
N PRO A 8 -3.18 -1.77 -32.88
CA PRO A 8 -3.25 -0.58 -32.05
C PRO A 8 -4.52 -0.57 -31.18
N TYR A 9 -4.36 -0.19 -29.91
CA TYR A 9 -5.41 -0.06 -28.91
C TYR A 9 -6.19 1.24 -29.15
N ALA A 10 -7.46 1.13 -29.55
CA ALA A 10 -8.35 2.27 -29.71
C ALA A 10 -8.83 2.80 -28.33
N PRO A 11 -8.72 4.10 -28.02
CA PRO A 11 -9.21 4.66 -26.77
C PRO A 11 -10.76 4.72 -26.78
N LYS A 12 -11.39 4.17 -25.73
CA LYS A 12 -12.82 4.37 -25.44
C LYS A 12 -13.11 5.86 -25.26
N ARG A 13 -14.01 6.42 -26.08
CA ARG A 13 -14.57 7.78 -25.89
C ARG A 13 -15.24 7.85 -24.53
N GLY A 14 -14.81 8.81 -23.70
CA GLY A 14 -15.44 9.12 -22.42
C GLY A 14 -16.80 9.80 -22.58
N PRO A 15 -17.63 9.83 -21.53
CA PRO A 15 -18.92 10.52 -21.52
C PRO A 15 -18.73 12.05 -21.57
N PRO A 16 -19.75 12.81 -22.03
CA PRO A 16 -19.67 14.25 -22.21
C PRO A 16 -19.49 15.00 -20.89
N ASP A 17 -18.58 15.97 -20.91
CA ASP A 17 -18.29 16.87 -19.79
C ASP A 17 -19.46 17.84 -19.58
N GLY A 18 -20.27 17.57 -18.56
CA GLY A 18 -21.25 18.53 -18.04
C GLY A 18 -20.56 19.60 -17.21
N HIS A 19 -20.59 20.84 -17.68
CA HIS A 19 -20.22 22.01 -16.91
C HIS A 19 -21.17 22.20 -15.71
N LEU A 20 -20.69 21.96 -14.50
CA LEU A 20 -21.33 22.41 -13.26
C LEU A 20 -20.48 23.51 -12.64
N ALA A 21 -21.03 24.73 -12.65
CA ALA A 21 -20.52 25.87 -11.90
C ALA A 21 -20.70 25.60 -10.40
N GLY A 22 -19.60 25.70 -9.65
CA GLY A 22 -19.46 25.12 -8.32
C GLY A 22 -19.97 26.00 -7.19
N GLU A 23 -21.07 25.56 -6.57
CA GLU A 23 -21.16 25.59 -5.11
C GLU A 23 -20.08 24.65 -4.56
N SER A 24 -19.08 25.22 -3.89
CA SER A 24 -18.04 24.48 -3.19
C SER A 24 -18.61 23.91 -1.88
N SER A 25 -19.64 23.07 -1.99
CA SER A 25 -20.14 22.27 -0.88
C SER A 25 -19.03 21.28 -0.51
N ALA A 26 -18.59 21.31 0.75
CA ALA A 26 -17.59 20.40 1.28
C ALA A 26 -18.05 18.96 1.01
N VAL A 27 -17.52 18.34 -0.06
CA VAL A 27 -17.94 17.01 -0.49
C VAL A 27 -17.35 16.01 0.49
N ALA A 28 -18.11 15.72 1.54
CA ALA A 28 -17.85 14.60 2.42
C ALA A 28 -17.68 13.32 1.58
N VAL A 29 -16.67 12.51 1.91
CA VAL A 29 -16.39 11.25 1.22
C VAL A 29 -17.68 10.43 1.10
N ASN A 30 -18.11 10.15 -0.14
CA ASN A 30 -19.22 9.24 -0.37
C ASN A 30 -18.78 7.80 -0.02
N ILE A 31 -19.05 7.40 1.22
CA ILE A 31 -18.61 6.13 1.82
C ILE A 31 -19.11 4.93 0.99
N THR A 32 -20.35 4.99 0.49
CA THR A 32 -20.95 3.93 -0.31
C THR A 32 -20.18 3.70 -1.61
N ARG A 33 -19.85 4.78 -2.33
CA ARG A 33 -19.06 4.69 -3.56
C ARG A 33 -17.63 4.22 -3.28
N PHE A 34 -17.04 4.66 -2.17
CA PHE A 34 -15.69 4.27 -1.78
C PHE A 34 -15.58 2.75 -1.54
N HIS A 35 -16.54 2.12 -0.86
CA HIS A 35 -16.49 0.69 -0.55
C HIS A 35 -16.53 -0.23 -1.78
N ASN A 36 -17.05 0.23 -2.91
CA ASN A 36 -17.12 -0.58 -4.12
C ASN A 36 -15.85 -0.46 -4.97
N VAL A 37 -15.19 0.71 -4.96
CA VAL A 37 -14.07 1.00 -5.86
C VAL A 37 -12.73 1.00 -5.14
N PHE A 38 -12.71 1.26 -3.83
CA PHE A 38 -11.52 1.48 -2.99
C PHE A 38 -10.55 2.50 -3.61
N LEU A 39 -11.09 3.49 -4.31
CA LEU A 39 -10.35 4.59 -4.91
C LEU A 39 -10.80 5.87 -4.22
N TYR A 40 -9.85 6.56 -3.59
CA TYR A 40 -10.06 7.88 -3.02
C TYR A 40 -9.42 8.92 -3.94
N GLN A 41 -10.19 9.92 -4.35
CA GLN A 41 -9.71 11.04 -5.15
C GLN A 41 -10.37 12.32 -4.65
N SER A 42 -9.57 13.32 -4.31
CA SER A 42 -10.05 14.61 -3.83
C SER A 42 -9.14 15.75 -4.30
N HIS A 43 -9.69 16.96 -4.35
CA HIS A 43 -9.01 18.21 -4.67
C HIS A 43 -9.50 19.28 -3.69
N SER A 44 -8.91 19.27 -2.50
CA SER A 44 -9.36 20.04 -1.34
C SER A 44 -8.18 20.60 -0.56
N PRO A 45 -8.41 21.59 0.32
CA PRO A 45 -7.42 22.04 1.29
C PRO A 45 -6.92 20.89 2.20
N VAL A 46 -5.72 21.05 2.74
CA VAL A 46 -5.06 20.03 3.58
C VAL A 46 -5.91 19.59 4.79
N PRO A 47 -6.56 20.48 5.56
CA PRO A 47 -7.36 20.08 6.72
C PRO A 47 -8.51 19.12 6.37
N GLU A 48 -9.19 19.35 5.24
CA GLU A 48 -10.26 18.48 4.75
C GLU A 48 -9.71 17.10 4.35
N LEU A 49 -8.62 17.07 3.59
CA LEU A 49 -7.96 15.81 3.23
C LEU A 49 -7.51 15.02 4.47
N LEU A 50 -6.98 15.69 5.50
CA LEU A 50 -6.60 15.03 6.75
C LEU A 50 -7.81 14.46 7.50
N ARG A 51 -8.95 15.17 7.48
CA ARG A 51 -10.22 14.68 8.05
C ARG A 51 -10.70 13.44 7.30
N ASP A 52 -10.66 13.45 5.98
CA ASP A 52 -11.04 12.32 5.13
C ASP A 52 -10.14 11.10 5.37
N LEU A 53 -8.82 11.28 5.40
CA LEU A 53 -7.88 10.21 5.71
C LEU A 53 -8.05 9.67 7.14
N GLY A 54 -8.48 10.54 8.08
CA GLY A 54 -8.88 10.13 9.42
C GLY A 54 -10.17 9.29 9.44
N MET A 55 -11.13 9.60 8.56
CA MET A 55 -12.32 8.74 8.36
C MET A 55 -11.93 7.38 7.78
N LEU A 56 -11.06 7.34 6.77
CA LEU A 56 -10.56 6.07 6.21
C LEU A 56 -9.88 5.20 7.27
N GLY A 57 -9.01 5.79 8.11
CA GLY A 57 -8.36 5.05 9.19
C GLY A 57 -9.34 4.53 10.25
N ARG A 58 -10.45 5.23 10.51
CA ARG A 58 -11.50 4.74 11.41
C ARG A 58 -12.31 3.59 10.83
N LEU A 59 -12.61 3.64 9.53
CA LEU A 59 -13.30 2.56 8.81
C LEU A 59 -12.44 1.29 8.80
N ASP A 60 -11.14 1.46 8.53
CA ASP A 60 -10.18 0.36 8.52
C ASP A 60 -10.03 -0.29 9.89
N ALA A 61 -9.78 0.51 10.95
CA ALA A 61 -9.69 -0.01 12.32
C ALA A 61 -10.97 -0.75 12.77
N ARG A 62 -12.14 -0.37 12.25
CA ARG A 62 -13.39 -1.10 12.49
C ARG A 62 -13.40 -2.44 11.74
N ALA A 63 -12.95 -2.47 10.49
CA ALA A 63 -12.84 -3.70 9.71
C ALA A 63 -11.85 -4.68 10.35
N GLU A 64 -10.67 -4.21 10.78
CA GLU A 64 -9.68 -5.02 11.50
C GLU A 64 -10.27 -5.63 12.79
N LYS A 65 -10.98 -4.83 13.60
CA LYS A 65 -11.65 -5.30 14.82
C LYS A 65 -12.72 -6.35 14.52
N GLN A 66 -13.55 -6.13 13.50
CA GLN A 66 -14.58 -7.10 13.07
C GLN A 66 -13.94 -8.41 12.61
N LEU A 67 -12.88 -8.31 11.81
CA LEU A 67 -12.11 -9.47 11.34
C LEU A 67 -11.46 -10.23 12.51
N GLY A 68 -10.92 -9.53 13.50
CA GLY A 68 -10.40 -10.10 14.73
C GLY A 68 -11.48 -10.85 15.52
N ALA A 69 -12.60 -10.18 15.80
CA ALA A 69 -13.72 -10.77 16.53
C ALA A 69 -14.28 -12.04 15.85
N LEU A 70 -14.46 -12.00 14.52
CA LEU A 70 -14.90 -13.17 13.75
C LEU A 70 -13.88 -14.32 13.80
N THR A 71 -12.59 -14.02 13.85
CA THR A 71 -11.55 -15.06 13.97
C THR A 71 -11.62 -15.73 15.32
N THR A 72 -11.74 -14.95 16.39
CA THR A 72 -11.87 -15.47 17.75
C THR A 72 -13.15 -16.30 17.87
N ALA A 73 -14.29 -15.80 17.39
CA ALA A 73 -15.56 -16.53 17.40
C ALA A 73 -15.51 -17.83 16.59
N ALA A 74 -14.88 -17.80 15.41
CA ALA A 74 -14.72 -19.00 14.58
C ALA A 74 -13.89 -20.08 15.29
N TRP A 75 -12.79 -19.71 15.96
CA TRP A 75 -11.98 -20.67 16.70
C TRP A 75 -12.68 -21.20 17.95
N LEU A 76 -13.35 -20.33 18.71
CA LEU A 76 -14.11 -20.71 19.91
C LEU A 76 -15.29 -21.64 19.62
N THR A 77 -15.79 -21.67 18.38
CA THR A 77 -16.87 -22.57 17.97
C THR A 77 -16.33 -23.85 17.30
N THR A 78 -15.34 -23.70 16.40
CA THR A 78 -14.82 -24.83 15.62
C THR A 78 -14.02 -25.81 16.47
N ILE A 79 -13.20 -25.35 17.44
CA ILE A 79 -12.39 -26.25 18.28
C ILE A 79 -13.28 -27.11 19.17
N PRO A 80 -14.20 -26.55 20.01
CA PRO A 80 -15.06 -27.38 20.84
C PRO A 80 -15.99 -28.27 20.03
N GLY A 81 -16.51 -27.79 18.90
CA GLY A 81 -17.35 -28.59 18.00
C GLY A 81 -16.59 -29.80 17.45
N GLY A 82 -15.37 -29.59 16.95
CA GLY A 82 -14.51 -30.67 16.47
C GLY A 82 -14.11 -31.65 17.57
N SER A 83 -13.74 -31.15 18.76
CA SER A 83 -13.42 -32.00 19.91
C SER A 83 -14.61 -32.84 20.37
N LEU A 84 -15.82 -32.28 20.41
CA LEU A 84 -17.03 -32.98 20.81
C LEU A 84 -17.38 -34.10 19.82
N ILE A 85 -17.28 -33.84 18.51
CA ILE A 85 -17.44 -34.87 17.47
C ILE A 85 -16.44 -36.00 17.68
N LEU A 86 -15.14 -35.68 17.86
CA LEU A 86 -14.09 -36.68 18.06
C LEU A 86 -14.32 -37.52 19.32
N LEU A 87 -14.73 -36.90 20.43
CA LEU A 87 -15.05 -37.60 21.67
C LEU A 87 -16.26 -38.53 21.51
N CYS A 88 -17.34 -38.08 20.85
CA CYS A 88 -18.50 -38.91 20.58
C CYS A 88 -18.16 -40.10 19.67
N CYS A 89 -17.38 -39.88 18.60
CA CYS A 89 -16.92 -40.95 17.71
C CYS A 89 -16.02 -41.96 18.45
N TYR A 90 -15.10 -41.48 19.28
CA TYR A 90 -14.24 -42.32 20.09
C TYR A 90 -15.04 -43.17 21.08
N ALA A 91 -16.01 -42.58 21.78
CA ALA A 91 -16.87 -43.30 22.71
C ALA A 91 -17.70 -44.38 22.01
N SER A 92 -18.28 -44.07 20.84
CA SER A 92 -18.99 -45.07 20.03
C SER A 92 -18.08 -46.20 19.57
N TRP A 93 -16.85 -45.90 19.16
CA TRP A 93 -15.87 -46.92 18.77
C TRP A 93 -15.44 -47.78 19.95
N ALA A 94 -15.08 -47.16 21.08
CA ALA A 94 -14.66 -47.87 22.29
C ALA A 94 -15.75 -48.82 22.78
N SER A 95 -17.01 -48.37 22.78
CA SER A 95 -18.16 -49.20 23.16
C SER A 95 -18.38 -50.39 22.23
N ALA A 96 -18.00 -50.29 20.94
CA ALA A 96 -18.13 -51.39 19.99
C ALA A 96 -17.02 -52.44 20.14
N VAL A 97 -15.84 -52.04 20.67
CA VAL A 97 -14.70 -52.94 20.87
C VAL A 97 -14.79 -53.69 22.21
N SER A 98 -15.40 -53.09 23.24
CA SER A 98 -15.43 -53.64 24.60
C SER A 98 -16.68 -54.47 24.95
N SER A 99 -17.52 -54.83 23.98
CA SER A 99 -18.88 -55.30 24.27
C SER A 99 -18.97 -56.80 24.65
N ASP A 100 -18.69 -57.09 25.92
CA ASP A 100 -19.35 -58.20 26.66
C ASP A 100 -20.69 -57.73 27.29
N VAL A 101 -20.96 -56.41 27.33
CA VAL A 101 -22.17 -55.82 27.90
C VAL A 101 -22.95 -55.05 26.81
N PRO A 102 -24.25 -55.34 26.61
CA PRO A 102 -25.05 -54.66 25.60
C PRO A 102 -25.22 -53.18 25.94
N PHE A 103 -24.84 -52.32 24.99
CA PHE A 103 -24.95 -50.87 25.12
C PHE A 103 -26.43 -50.45 25.27
N SER A 104 -26.78 -49.83 26.39
CA SER A 104 -28.15 -49.44 26.66
C SER A 104 -28.59 -48.28 25.75
N TRP A 105 -29.84 -48.30 25.30
CA TRP A 105 -30.43 -47.21 24.50
C TRP A 105 -30.37 -45.85 25.20
N GLN A 106 -30.33 -45.83 26.54
CA GLN A 106 -30.18 -44.61 27.33
C GLN A 106 -28.78 -43.98 27.17
N GLY A 107 -27.73 -44.80 26.96
CA GLY A 107 -26.38 -44.32 26.67
C GLY A 107 -26.20 -43.77 25.24
N ALA A 108 -27.04 -44.20 24.30
CA ALA A 108 -26.97 -43.76 22.90
C ALA A 108 -27.42 -42.30 22.69
N GLN A 109 -28.43 -41.86 23.44
CA GLN A 109 -29.02 -40.53 23.32
C GLN A 109 -28.01 -39.37 23.57
N PRO A 110 -27.23 -39.35 24.66
CA PRO A 110 -26.25 -38.29 24.89
C PRO A 110 -25.14 -38.27 23.83
N LEU A 111 -24.71 -39.43 23.32
CA LEU A 111 -23.73 -39.50 22.22
C LEU A 111 -24.29 -38.89 20.94
N LYS A 112 -25.53 -39.21 20.58
CA LYS A 112 -26.22 -38.63 19.41
C LYS A 112 -26.36 -37.11 19.55
N ASN A 113 -26.83 -36.63 20.69
CA ASN A 113 -27.03 -35.21 20.94
C ASN A 113 -25.70 -34.44 20.96
N GLY A 114 -24.67 -35.00 21.60
CA GLY A 114 -23.31 -34.44 21.61
C GLY A 114 -22.75 -34.33 20.19
N PHE A 115 -22.90 -35.38 19.39
CA PHE A 115 -22.46 -35.36 17.98
C PHE A 115 -23.19 -34.29 17.16
N LEU A 116 -24.52 -34.18 17.28
CA LEU A 116 -25.31 -33.16 16.60
C LEU A 116 -24.93 -31.73 17.03
N LEU A 117 -24.72 -31.51 18.33
CA LEU A 117 -24.24 -30.22 18.85
C LEU A 117 -22.85 -29.89 18.31
N GLY A 118 -21.96 -30.90 18.25
CA GLY A 118 -20.62 -30.74 17.68
C GLY A 118 -20.67 -30.33 16.21
N LEU A 119 -21.53 -30.97 15.41
CA LEU A 119 -21.76 -30.59 14.01
C LEU A 119 -22.30 -29.18 13.86
N LEU A 120 -23.27 -28.78 14.70
CA LEU A 120 -23.84 -27.44 14.69
C LEU A 120 -22.76 -26.37 14.98
N LEU A 121 -21.95 -26.58 16.01
CA LEU A 121 -20.85 -25.69 16.37
C LEU A 121 -19.81 -25.55 15.24
N LEU A 122 -19.47 -26.67 14.58
CA LEU A 122 -18.56 -26.67 13.45
C LEU A 122 -19.15 -25.92 12.25
N ALA A 123 -20.44 -26.12 11.95
CA ALA A 123 -21.13 -25.39 10.89
C ALA A 123 -21.15 -23.87 11.15
N VAL A 124 -21.45 -23.44 12.38
CA VAL A 124 -21.42 -22.02 12.79
C VAL A 124 -20.01 -21.45 12.67
N GLY A 125 -19.00 -22.18 13.14
CA GLY A 125 -17.59 -21.78 12.99
C GLY A 125 -17.16 -21.64 11.52
N GLY A 126 -17.60 -22.57 10.67
CA GLY A 126 -17.43 -22.50 9.22
C GLY A 126 -18.08 -21.25 8.61
N LEU A 127 -19.29 -20.90 9.04
CA LEU A 127 -19.97 -19.68 8.60
C LEU A 127 -19.20 -18.40 9.01
N PHE A 128 -18.64 -18.35 10.22
CA PHE A 128 -17.79 -17.23 10.62
C PHE A 128 -16.52 -17.11 9.77
N PHE A 129 -15.90 -18.23 9.39
CA PHE A 129 -14.76 -18.21 8.46
C PHE A 129 -15.15 -17.74 7.06
N LEU A 130 -16.31 -18.15 6.55
CA LEU A 130 -16.84 -17.68 5.26
C LEU A 130 -17.12 -16.17 5.32
N TRP A 131 -17.78 -15.70 6.38
CA TRP A 131 -18.06 -14.28 6.56
C TRP A 131 -16.76 -13.47 6.66
N ARG A 132 -15.77 -13.95 7.41
CA ARG A 132 -14.42 -13.36 7.46
C ARG A 132 -13.80 -13.27 6.06
N ALA A 133 -13.89 -14.32 5.25
CA ALA A 133 -13.35 -14.34 3.90
C ALA A 133 -14.03 -13.30 2.99
N MET A 134 -15.34 -13.09 3.16
CA MET A 134 -16.11 -12.07 2.44
C MET A 134 -15.78 -10.64 2.89
N LEU A 135 -15.39 -10.44 4.15
CA LEU A 135 -15.02 -9.12 4.69
C LEU A 135 -13.56 -8.76 4.45
N LYS A 136 -12.67 -9.74 4.23
CA LYS A 136 -11.23 -9.51 4.01
C LYS A 136 -10.90 -8.47 2.93
N PRO A 137 -11.62 -8.36 1.80
CA PRO A 137 -11.36 -7.30 0.82
C PRO A 137 -11.59 -5.87 1.34
N ARG A 138 -12.27 -5.69 2.49
CA ARG A 138 -12.49 -4.39 3.14
C ARG A 138 -11.31 -3.93 4.00
N ASP A 139 -10.36 -4.81 4.27
CA ASP A 139 -9.11 -4.54 4.98
C ASP A 139 -8.21 -3.66 4.09
N LEU A 140 -7.93 -2.43 4.51
CA LEU A 140 -7.15 -1.46 3.74
C LEU A 140 -5.67 -1.58 4.12
N ASP A 141 -4.76 -1.22 3.22
CA ASP A 141 -3.35 -1.16 3.59
C ASP A 141 -3.05 0.12 4.38
N ASN A 142 -2.87 -0.02 5.69
CA ASN A 142 -2.62 1.06 6.66
C ASN A 142 -1.47 1.98 6.26
N ARG A 143 -0.49 1.43 5.55
CA ARG A 143 0.69 2.17 5.10
C ARG A 143 0.32 3.19 4.02
N ARG A 144 -0.69 2.93 3.20
CA ARG A 144 -1.05 3.77 2.05
C ARG A 144 -1.65 5.10 2.48
N TYR A 145 -2.77 5.06 3.20
CA TYR A 145 -3.39 6.30 3.71
C TYR A 145 -2.56 6.92 4.84
N GLY A 146 -1.84 6.10 5.62
CA GLY A 146 -0.89 6.58 6.63
C GLY A 146 0.21 7.44 6.03
N LEU A 147 0.83 7.01 4.91
CA LEU A 147 1.85 7.81 4.22
C LEU A 147 1.27 9.13 3.72
N ALA A 148 0.11 9.10 3.05
CA ALA A 148 -0.55 10.31 2.56
C ALA A 148 -0.82 11.31 3.69
N ARG A 149 -1.32 10.83 4.84
CA ARG A 149 -1.57 11.65 6.02
C ARG A 149 -0.29 12.32 6.53
N VAL A 150 0.80 11.56 6.69
CA VAL A 150 2.08 12.11 7.18
C VAL A 150 2.68 13.11 6.19
N LEU A 151 2.59 12.84 4.88
CA LEU A 151 3.06 13.78 3.86
C LEU A 151 2.28 15.09 3.88
N LEU A 152 0.94 15.02 3.95
CA LEU A 152 0.09 16.19 4.04
C LEU A 152 0.38 17.03 5.29
N GLN A 153 0.54 16.39 6.46
CA GLN A 153 0.91 17.08 7.70
C GLN A 153 2.23 17.84 7.58
N ARG A 154 3.23 17.26 6.90
CA ARG A 154 4.53 17.92 6.69
C ARG A 154 4.44 19.05 5.66
N LEU A 155 3.70 18.82 4.57
CA LEU A 155 3.55 19.78 3.49
C LEU A 155 2.68 20.98 3.87
N GLN A 156 1.81 20.85 4.88
CA GLN A 156 0.93 21.92 5.33
C GLN A 156 1.68 23.22 5.66
N VAL A 157 2.92 23.12 6.16
CA VAL A 157 3.76 24.27 6.51
C VAL A 157 4.23 25.06 5.28
N ASP A 158 4.36 24.40 4.13
CA ASP A 158 4.86 25.00 2.88
C ASP A 158 3.72 25.38 1.91
N LEU A 159 2.46 25.10 2.27
CA LEU A 159 1.27 25.38 1.48
C LEU A 159 0.59 26.66 1.98
N ALA A 160 -0.08 27.38 1.09
CA ALA A 160 -1.00 28.43 1.55
C ALA A 160 -2.18 27.77 2.30
N PRO A 161 -2.79 28.41 3.32
CA PRO A 161 -3.82 27.82 4.16
C PRO A 161 -4.96 27.14 3.38
N ASP A 162 -5.40 27.80 2.30
CA ASP A 162 -6.50 27.35 1.44
C ASP A 162 -6.02 26.79 0.08
N ALA A 163 -4.72 26.51 -0.06
CA ALA A 163 -4.20 25.94 -1.29
C ALA A 163 -4.77 24.54 -1.51
N PRO A 164 -5.47 24.29 -2.63
CA PRO A 164 -6.04 22.98 -2.88
C PRO A 164 -4.92 21.99 -3.22
N VAL A 165 -5.04 20.78 -2.68
CA VAL A 165 -4.15 19.66 -2.94
C VAL A 165 -4.93 18.56 -3.64
N ARG A 166 -4.43 18.11 -4.78
CA ARG A 166 -5.00 16.98 -5.50
C ARG A 166 -4.38 15.68 -4.97
N LEU A 167 -5.20 14.87 -4.32
CA LEU A 167 -4.81 13.57 -3.78
C LEU A 167 -5.57 12.45 -4.48
N LYS A 168 -4.83 11.44 -4.94
CA LYS A 168 -5.37 10.18 -5.48
C LYS A 168 -4.72 9.00 -4.76
N LEU A 169 -5.56 8.13 -4.22
CA LEU A 169 -5.19 6.91 -3.50
C LEU A 169 -5.96 5.71 -4.04
N ASP A 170 -5.25 4.72 -4.55
CA ASP A 170 -5.79 3.38 -4.86
C ASP A 170 -5.51 2.46 -3.66
N LEU A 171 -6.57 2.09 -2.94
CA LEU A 171 -6.51 1.25 -1.76
C LEU A 171 -6.90 -0.21 -2.06
N ARG A 172 -7.10 -0.56 -3.34
CA ARG A 172 -7.31 -1.96 -3.75
C ARG A 172 -6.05 -2.78 -3.54
N GLN A 173 -6.22 -4.09 -3.37
CA GLN A 173 -5.12 -5.03 -3.26
C GLN A 173 -4.13 -4.89 -4.43
N PRO A 174 -2.82 -5.05 -4.18
CA PRO A 174 -1.80 -4.87 -5.21
C PRO A 174 -1.81 -5.97 -6.29
N ASP A 175 -2.42 -7.12 -6.02
CA ASP A 175 -2.46 -8.31 -6.89
C ASP A 175 -3.79 -8.48 -7.65
N VAL A 176 -4.60 -7.42 -7.74
CA VAL A 176 -5.82 -7.44 -8.59
C VAL A 176 -5.44 -7.59 -10.07
N ARG A 177 -6.31 -8.28 -10.83
CA ARG A 177 -6.04 -8.67 -12.22
C ARG A 177 -5.81 -7.47 -13.13
N GLU A 178 -6.48 -6.35 -12.88
CA GLU A 178 -6.37 -5.11 -13.65
C GLU A 178 -4.98 -4.46 -13.52
N LYS A 179 -4.26 -4.74 -12.42
CA LYS A 179 -2.89 -4.25 -12.17
C LYS A 179 -1.82 -5.19 -12.72
N ARG A 180 -2.21 -6.34 -13.29
CA ARG A 180 -1.28 -7.33 -13.86
C ARG A 180 -0.80 -6.86 -15.23
N VAL A 181 0.50 -6.59 -15.33
CA VAL A 181 1.12 -6.08 -16.56
C VAL A 181 1.65 -7.21 -17.44
N ARG A 182 2.14 -8.29 -16.83
CA ARG A 182 2.70 -9.42 -17.56
C ARG A 182 2.50 -10.71 -16.79
N GLN A 183 2.29 -11.81 -17.51
CA GLN A 183 2.37 -13.16 -16.99
C GLN A 183 3.34 -13.94 -17.87
N ASP A 184 4.28 -14.65 -17.25
CA ASP A 184 5.40 -15.30 -17.94
C ASP A 184 5.88 -16.55 -17.19
N MET A 185 6.64 -17.42 -17.85
CA MET A 185 7.35 -18.54 -17.24
C MET A 185 8.82 -18.15 -17.03
N VAL A 186 9.25 -18.01 -15.78
CA VAL A 186 10.65 -17.71 -15.43
C VAL A 186 11.28 -18.97 -14.87
N GLY A 187 11.94 -19.73 -15.76
CA GLY A 187 12.32 -21.12 -15.50
C GLY A 187 11.08 -21.96 -15.21
N TRP A 188 11.09 -22.72 -14.12
CA TRP A 188 9.97 -23.58 -13.69
C TRP A 188 8.87 -22.86 -12.89
N TRP A 189 8.85 -21.52 -12.88
CA TRP A 189 7.90 -20.73 -12.11
C TRP A 189 6.93 -19.97 -13.01
N ARG A 190 5.64 -20.23 -12.85
CA ARG A 190 4.59 -19.35 -13.38
C ARG A 190 4.64 -18.03 -12.60
N THR A 191 4.95 -16.97 -13.31
CA THR A 191 5.28 -15.67 -12.73
C THR A 191 4.32 -14.60 -13.23
N GLU A 192 3.67 -13.91 -12.32
CA GLU A 192 2.81 -12.77 -12.60
C GLU A 192 3.48 -11.49 -12.08
N PHE A 193 3.52 -10.46 -12.92
CA PHE A 193 4.08 -9.15 -12.62
C PHE A 193 2.94 -8.12 -12.53
N PHE A 194 2.91 -7.39 -11.42
CA PHE A 194 1.92 -6.36 -11.14
C PHE A 194 2.61 -5.01 -10.99
N VAL A 195 1.93 -3.96 -11.45
CA VAL A 195 2.36 -2.57 -11.27
C VAL A 195 1.17 -1.79 -10.71
N ASP A 196 1.33 -1.29 -9.49
CA ASP A 196 0.28 -0.63 -8.73
C ASP A 196 0.62 0.85 -8.48
N PRO A 197 0.21 1.77 -9.37
CA PRO A 197 0.37 3.21 -9.17
C PRO A 197 -0.69 3.71 -8.17
N TRP A 198 -0.41 3.55 -6.88
CA TRP A 198 -1.43 3.75 -5.86
C TRP A 198 -1.48 5.16 -5.26
N LEU A 199 -0.38 5.93 -5.26
CA LEU A 199 -0.36 7.30 -4.72
C LEU A 199 -0.05 8.31 -5.82
N THR A 200 -0.84 9.38 -5.87
CA THR A 200 -0.46 10.63 -6.52
C THR A 200 -0.91 11.79 -5.64
N LEU A 201 0.03 12.65 -5.26
CA LEU A 201 -0.21 13.88 -4.52
C LEU A 201 0.38 15.02 -5.34
N GLU A 202 -0.45 16.00 -5.69
CA GLU A 202 -0.09 17.17 -6.48
C GLU A 202 -0.52 18.43 -5.72
N ALA A 203 0.40 19.38 -5.54
CA ALA A 203 0.14 20.59 -4.78
C ALA A 203 0.95 21.77 -5.33
N ARG A 204 0.46 22.99 -5.11
CA ARG A 204 1.19 24.22 -5.40
C ARG A 204 1.69 24.81 -4.09
N LEU A 205 3.01 24.89 -3.95
CA LEU A 205 3.68 25.43 -2.77
C LEU A 205 3.59 26.96 -2.74
N ALA A 206 3.80 27.56 -1.57
CA ALA A 206 3.64 29.01 -1.36
C ALA A 206 4.59 29.86 -2.24
N ASP A 207 5.74 29.31 -2.64
CA ASP A 207 6.67 29.94 -3.58
C ASP A 207 6.21 29.91 -5.05
N GLY A 208 5.11 29.22 -5.33
CA GLY A 208 4.54 28.98 -6.65
C GLY A 208 5.10 27.75 -7.37
N THR A 209 5.97 26.97 -6.72
CA THR A 209 6.48 25.70 -7.24
C THR A 209 5.38 24.65 -7.27
N PHE A 210 5.26 23.91 -8.36
CA PHE A 210 4.33 22.79 -8.45
C PHE A 210 5.04 21.50 -8.01
N LEU A 211 4.57 20.93 -6.91
CA LEU A 211 5.04 19.69 -6.32
C LEU A 211 4.17 18.53 -6.80
N ARG A 212 4.82 17.42 -7.17
CA ARG A 212 4.15 16.14 -7.44
C ARG A 212 4.92 14.99 -6.81
N ILE A 213 4.25 14.24 -5.94
CA ILE A 213 4.72 13.02 -5.32
C ILE A 213 3.93 11.84 -5.87
N ARG A 214 4.61 10.79 -6.31
CA ARG A 214 4.01 9.57 -6.85
C ARG A 214 4.64 8.34 -6.21
N MET A 215 3.80 7.38 -5.81
CA MET A 215 4.26 6.05 -5.40
C MET A 215 3.71 5.00 -6.36
N VAL A 216 4.57 4.08 -6.78
CA VAL A 216 4.22 2.92 -7.59
C VAL A 216 4.82 1.68 -6.96
N GLU A 217 4.00 0.70 -6.61
CA GLU A 217 4.50 -0.60 -6.17
C GLU A 217 4.63 -1.56 -7.34
N LYS A 218 5.67 -2.39 -7.30
CA LYS A 218 5.88 -3.46 -8.26
C LYS A 218 5.93 -4.76 -7.50
N HIS A 219 5.04 -5.68 -7.87
CA HIS A 219 4.92 -6.98 -7.22
C HIS A 219 5.13 -8.09 -8.23
N GLN A 220 5.74 -9.17 -7.76
CA GLN A 220 5.97 -10.38 -8.51
C GLN A 220 5.46 -11.57 -7.70
N LYS A 221 4.47 -12.26 -8.23
CA LYS A 221 3.93 -13.50 -7.67
C LYS A 221 4.45 -14.66 -8.50
N ARG A 222 5.14 -15.59 -7.85
CA ARG A 222 5.67 -16.80 -8.50
C ARG A 222 5.00 -18.01 -7.89
N GLU A 223 4.50 -18.90 -8.72
CA GLU A 223 3.88 -20.15 -8.30
C GLU A 223 4.46 -21.31 -9.10
N ARG A 224 4.67 -22.44 -8.43
CA ARG A 224 4.97 -23.71 -9.08
C ARG A 224 4.33 -24.86 -8.32
N TYR A 225 4.04 -25.94 -9.03
CA TYR A 225 3.63 -27.20 -8.43
C TYR A 225 4.83 -28.15 -8.41
N LYS A 226 5.05 -28.83 -7.29
CA LYS A 226 6.10 -29.84 -7.15
C LYS A 226 5.50 -31.10 -6.54
N THR A 227 5.66 -32.22 -7.21
CA THR A 227 5.31 -33.55 -6.70
C THR A 227 6.42 -34.02 -5.75
N SER A 228 6.08 -34.50 -4.56
CA SER A 228 7.03 -35.14 -3.64
C SER A 228 7.28 -36.60 -4.01
N ALA A 229 8.30 -37.22 -3.41
CA ALA A 229 8.59 -38.65 -3.59
C ALA A 229 7.38 -39.55 -3.30
N SER A 230 6.53 -39.15 -2.35
CA SER A 230 5.27 -39.83 -2.02
C SER A 230 4.11 -39.62 -3.03
N GLY A 231 4.36 -39.04 -4.21
CA GLY A 231 3.33 -38.72 -5.21
C GLY A 231 2.46 -37.48 -4.90
N LYS A 232 2.58 -36.86 -3.71
CA LYS A 232 1.76 -35.70 -3.33
C LYS A 232 2.20 -34.42 -4.05
N THR A 233 1.29 -33.80 -4.80
CA THR A 233 1.50 -32.49 -5.42
C THR A 233 1.40 -31.37 -4.39
N LYS A 234 2.46 -30.57 -4.25
CA LYS A 234 2.52 -29.40 -3.36
C LYS A 234 2.67 -28.11 -4.17
N LYS A 235 1.81 -27.13 -3.90
CA LYS A 235 1.97 -25.76 -4.42
C LYS A 235 3.06 -25.04 -3.63
N LYS A 236 3.99 -24.41 -4.33
CA LYS A 236 5.00 -23.51 -3.78
C LYS A 236 4.77 -22.12 -4.35
N SER A 237 4.69 -21.11 -3.49
CA SER A 237 4.55 -19.72 -3.89
C SER A 237 5.70 -18.87 -3.34
N LYS A 238 6.07 -17.84 -4.09
CA LYS A 238 7.01 -16.80 -3.65
C LYS A 238 6.44 -15.45 -4.06
N ARG A 239 6.62 -14.44 -3.20
CA ARG A 239 6.26 -13.06 -3.48
C ARG A 239 7.52 -12.21 -3.36
N LYS A 240 7.75 -11.34 -4.34
CA LYS A 240 8.78 -10.31 -4.28
C LYS A 240 8.14 -8.99 -4.64
N GLY A 241 8.44 -7.94 -3.88
CA GLY A 241 7.89 -6.62 -4.11
C GLY A 241 8.91 -5.54 -3.79
N PHE A 242 8.74 -4.39 -4.41
CA PHE A 242 9.45 -3.17 -4.05
C PHE A 242 8.57 -1.97 -4.42
N ALA A 243 8.81 -0.84 -3.78
CA ALA A 243 8.09 0.40 -4.09
C ALA A 243 9.02 1.41 -4.76
N ARG A 244 8.46 2.19 -5.68
CA ARG A 244 9.13 3.32 -6.32
C ARG A 244 8.46 4.60 -5.87
N LEU A 245 9.25 5.45 -5.23
CA LEU A 245 8.83 6.78 -4.82
C LEU A 245 9.48 7.80 -5.77
N GLU A 246 8.65 8.69 -6.31
CA GLU A 246 9.10 9.77 -7.19
C GLU A 246 8.60 11.10 -6.64
N VAL A 247 9.52 12.04 -6.45
CA VAL A 247 9.23 13.43 -6.06
C VAL A 247 9.68 14.31 -7.21
N SER A 248 8.80 15.19 -7.66
CA SER A 248 9.08 16.11 -8.77
C SER A 248 8.63 17.52 -8.43
N LEU A 249 9.44 18.48 -8.84
CA LEU A 249 9.20 19.91 -8.71
C LEU A 249 9.19 20.52 -10.10
N ARG A 250 8.18 21.32 -10.41
CA ARG A 250 8.17 22.20 -11.58
C ARG A 250 8.25 23.64 -11.11
N VAL A 251 9.27 24.35 -11.58
CA VAL A 251 9.59 25.72 -11.21
C VAL A 251 9.48 26.64 -12.41
N LYS A 252 9.30 27.93 -12.14
CA LYS A 252 9.32 28.98 -13.17
C LYS A 252 10.77 29.19 -13.66
N PRO A 253 11.09 28.96 -14.94
CA PRO A 253 12.47 29.01 -15.44
C PRO A 253 13.10 30.40 -15.30
N GLU A 254 12.28 31.47 -15.34
CA GLU A 254 12.74 32.86 -15.20
C GLU A 254 13.36 33.12 -13.82
N ARG A 255 12.86 32.42 -12.79
CA ARG A 255 13.37 32.53 -11.41
C ARG A 255 14.61 31.68 -11.16
N HIS A 256 14.87 30.69 -12.02
CA HIS A 256 15.90 29.68 -11.84
C HIS A 256 16.72 29.47 -13.13
N PRO A 257 17.43 30.51 -13.60
CA PRO A 257 18.20 30.41 -14.83
C PRO A 257 19.28 29.32 -14.71
N ARG A 258 19.50 28.57 -15.80
CA ARG A 258 20.50 27.50 -15.92
C ARG A 258 20.29 26.32 -14.95
N LEU A 259 19.07 26.08 -14.46
CA LEU A 259 18.76 24.91 -13.65
C LEU A 259 19.22 23.59 -14.33
N GLY A 260 19.00 23.48 -15.64
CA GLY A 260 19.39 22.32 -16.45
C GLY A 260 20.89 21.99 -16.42
N THR A 261 21.77 22.97 -16.19
CA THR A 261 23.23 22.73 -16.13
C THR A 261 23.68 22.12 -14.82
N LEU A 262 22.79 22.02 -13.81
CA LEU A 262 23.13 21.55 -12.46
C LEU A 262 22.99 20.03 -12.29
N LYS A 263 22.67 19.27 -13.34
CA LYS A 263 22.40 17.82 -13.25
C LYS A 263 23.48 17.02 -12.50
N GLY A 264 24.76 17.25 -12.80
CA GLY A 264 25.87 16.57 -12.13
C GLY A 264 25.94 16.91 -10.64
N GLN A 265 25.83 18.20 -10.31
CA GLN A 265 25.84 18.69 -8.93
C GLN A 265 24.63 18.19 -8.12
N THR A 266 23.45 18.12 -8.74
CA THR A 266 22.23 17.59 -8.11
C THR A 266 22.39 16.14 -7.67
N THR A 267 23.02 15.31 -8.49
CA THR A 267 23.22 13.89 -8.16
C THR A 267 24.09 13.75 -6.91
N ASN A 268 25.20 14.50 -6.84
CA ASN A 268 26.13 14.46 -5.71
C ASN A 268 25.56 15.13 -4.44
N ALA A 269 24.69 16.13 -4.60
CA ALA A 269 24.04 16.81 -3.49
C ALA A 269 22.84 16.05 -2.91
N THR A 270 22.36 15.00 -3.58
CA THR A 270 21.18 14.25 -3.14
C THR A 270 21.53 13.45 -1.89
N ARG A 271 20.87 13.77 -0.78
CA ARG A 271 20.99 13.01 0.48
C ARG A 271 19.77 12.12 0.65
N LEU A 272 19.99 10.81 0.69
CA LEU A 272 18.95 9.80 0.92
C LEU A 272 19.28 8.97 2.16
N PRO A 273 18.29 8.33 2.80
CA PRO A 273 18.56 7.32 3.82
C PRO A 273 19.41 6.18 3.26
N PRO A 274 20.29 5.55 4.06
CA PRO A 274 21.32 4.62 3.58
C PRO A 274 20.76 3.39 2.84
N ARG A 275 19.56 2.93 3.21
CA ARG A 275 18.92 1.73 2.62
C ARG A 275 18.17 2.01 1.33
N VAL A 276 17.95 3.28 1.02
CA VAL A 276 17.14 3.71 -0.13
C VAL A 276 18.03 3.82 -1.35
N GLN A 277 17.70 3.07 -2.40
CA GLN A 277 18.46 3.09 -3.64
C GLN A 277 17.97 4.21 -4.56
N LEU A 278 18.89 5.07 -5.00
CA LEU A 278 18.60 6.09 -6.01
C LEU A 278 18.45 5.43 -7.39
N GLU A 279 17.25 5.47 -7.99
CA GLU A 279 17.02 4.93 -9.35
C GLU A 279 17.32 5.99 -10.43
N ARG A 280 16.89 7.24 -10.22
CA ARG A 280 16.99 8.27 -11.25
C ARG A 280 16.94 9.69 -10.71
N VAL A 281 17.80 10.55 -11.26
CA VAL A 281 17.73 12.01 -11.15
C VAL A 281 17.44 12.58 -12.53
N ARG A 282 16.47 13.50 -12.63
CA ARG A 282 16.27 14.32 -13.84
C ARG A 282 16.29 15.78 -13.45
N VAL A 283 17.02 16.57 -14.22
CA VAL A 283 17.09 18.02 -14.10
C VAL A 283 16.92 18.59 -15.50
N ALA A 284 15.96 19.49 -15.67
CA ALA A 284 15.79 20.29 -16.87
C ALA A 284 15.65 21.77 -16.48
N ALA A 285 15.36 22.64 -17.46
CA ALA A 285 15.24 24.09 -17.22
C ALA A 285 14.09 24.45 -16.26
N ASP A 286 12.97 23.75 -16.34
CA ASP A 286 11.72 24.04 -15.61
C ASP A 286 11.34 22.95 -14.60
N ARG A 287 12.05 21.81 -14.56
CA ARG A 287 11.65 20.64 -13.77
C ARG A 287 12.82 19.90 -13.16
N LEU A 288 12.62 19.42 -11.94
CA LEU A 288 13.48 18.47 -11.26
C LEU A 288 12.64 17.25 -10.86
N SER A 289 13.22 16.06 -10.95
CA SER A 289 12.60 14.86 -10.39
C SER A 289 13.64 13.93 -9.81
N LEU A 290 13.32 13.38 -8.66
CA LEU A 290 14.10 12.36 -7.99
C LEU A 290 13.24 11.10 -7.87
N ARG A 291 13.79 9.95 -8.26
CA ARG A 291 13.14 8.65 -8.13
C ARG A 291 14.03 7.70 -7.37
N VAL A 292 13.44 7.05 -6.38
CA VAL A 292 14.12 6.09 -5.52
C VAL A 292 13.35 4.78 -5.45
N ARG A 293 14.05 3.72 -5.05
CA ARG A 293 13.52 2.40 -4.78
C ARG A 293 13.57 2.12 -3.28
N LEU A 294 12.43 1.69 -2.76
CA LEU A 294 12.19 1.26 -1.39
C LEU A 294 11.95 -0.25 -1.36
N ALA A 295 12.28 -0.89 -0.24
CA ALA A 295 11.93 -2.29 0.03
C ALA A 295 10.40 -2.50 0.00
N GLY A 296 9.94 -3.74 -0.19
CA GLY A 296 8.51 -4.06 -0.30
C GLY A 296 7.72 -3.94 1.02
N ASP A 297 8.43 -4.00 2.14
CA ASP A 297 7.95 -3.92 3.51
C ASP A 297 8.18 -2.54 4.15
N TRP A 298 8.35 -1.51 3.31
CA TRP A 298 8.37 -0.11 3.72
C TRP A 298 7.19 0.23 4.64
N VAL A 299 7.36 1.26 5.47
CA VAL A 299 6.33 1.78 6.39
C VAL A 299 6.10 3.26 6.15
N ALA A 300 4.89 3.74 6.45
CA ALA A 300 4.55 5.16 6.31
C ALA A 300 5.47 6.05 7.16
N ARG A 301 5.69 5.66 8.41
CA ARG A 301 6.61 6.26 9.36
C ARG A 301 7.25 5.13 10.15
N ALA A 302 8.58 5.08 10.20
CA ALA A 302 9.25 4.12 11.06
C ALA A 302 9.00 4.55 12.51
N GLN A 303 8.39 3.66 13.31
CA GLN A 303 8.38 3.85 14.75
C GLN A 303 9.82 3.62 15.21
N LYS A 304 10.33 4.54 16.04
CA LYS A 304 11.60 4.31 16.72
C LYS A 304 11.40 3.03 17.53
N ALA A 305 12.12 1.97 17.19
CA ALA A 305 12.06 0.76 17.99
C ALA A 305 12.40 1.15 19.44
N PRO A 306 11.66 0.65 20.45
CA PRO A 306 12.07 0.85 21.83
C PRO A 306 13.54 0.47 21.95
N GLU A 307 14.34 1.34 22.55
CA GLU A 307 15.77 1.10 22.77
C GLU A 307 15.90 0.02 23.84
N ASP A 308 15.63 -1.21 23.45
CA ASP A 308 15.94 -2.38 24.24
C ASP A 308 17.45 -2.60 24.15
N PRO A 309 18.19 -2.45 25.27
CA PRO A 309 19.63 -2.65 25.30
C PRO A 309 20.02 -4.09 24.97
N GLU A 310 19.13 -5.07 25.18
CA GLU A 310 19.43 -6.48 24.97
C GLU A 310 19.31 -6.93 23.51
N THR A 311 18.57 -6.19 22.68
CA THR A 311 18.41 -6.55 21.27
C THR A 311 19.74 -6.35 20.51
N PRO A 312 20.36 -7.41 19.95
CA PRO A 312 21.63 -7.30 19.23
C PRO A 312 21.52 -6.37 18.01
N ALA A 313 22.60 -5.64 17.70
CA ALA A 313 22.60 -4.63 16.63
C ALA A 313 22.14 -5.16 15.26
N PHE A 314 22.50 -6.41 14.92
CA PHE A 314 22.07 -7.08 13.69
C PHE A 314 20.54 -7.20 13.58
N TRP A 315 19.85 -7.50 14.68
CA TRP A 315 18.39 -7.57 14.70
C TRP A 315 17.74 -6.20 14.61
N LYS A 316 18.36 -5.17 15.21
CA LYS A 316 17.91 -3.77 15.06
C LYS A 316 17.91 -3.36 13.59
N GLU A 317 19.00 -3.63 12.87
CA GLU A 317 19.11 -3.32 11.45
C GLU A 317 18.15 -4.15 10.58
N ALA A 318 17.97 -5.45 10.87
CA ALA A 318 17.02 -6.29 10.16
C ALA A 318 15.54 -5.88 10.38
N LEU A 319 15.22 -5.34 11.55
CA LEU A 319 13.87 -4.87 11.91
C LEU A 319 13.58 -3.45 11.45
N GLU A 320 14.61 -2.64 11.19
CA GLU A 320 14.44 -1.33 10.60
C GLU A 320 13.75 -1.47 9.23
N LYS A 321 12.63 -0.79 9.08
CA LYS A 321 11.87 -0.73 7.82
C LYS A 321 12.11 0.61 7.17
N ASP A 322 12.11 0.63 5.83
CA ASP A 322 12.27 1.87 5.07
C ASP A 322 11.12 2.85 5.41
N ASP A 323 11.46 4.01 5.98
CA ASP A 323 10.50 5.08 6.24
C ASP A 323 10.23 5.87 4.97
N ALA A 324 9.08 5.61 4.34
CA ALA A 324 8.69 6.26 3.10
C ALA A 324 8.47 7.77 3.29
N SER A 325 7.94 8.21 4.43
CA SER A 325 7.73 9.63 4.69
C SER A 325 9.06 10.38 4.82
N ARG A 326 10.00 9.86 5.62
CA ARG A 326 11.34 10.44 5.79
C ARG A 326 12.07 10.50 4.46
N THR A 327 11.97 9.43 3.68
CA THR A 327 12.55 9.38 2.33
C THR A 327 11.97 10.48 1.44
N ALA A 328 10.64 10.61 1.36
CA ALA A 328 9.99 11.64 0.56
C ALA A 328 10.41 13.06 0.99
N THR A 329 10.51 13.31 2.29
CA THR A 329 10.96 14.60 2.84
C THR A 329 12.42 14.87 2.48
N MET A 330 13.33 13.90 2.63
CA MET A 330 14.74 14.07 2.25
C MET A 330 14.92 14.28 0.74
N MET A 331 14.13 13.59 -0.07
CA MET A 331 14.06 13.81 -1.52
C MET A 331 13.63 15.25 -1.83
N LEU A 332 12.55 15.72 -1.20
CA LEU A 332 12.03 17.08 -1.40
C LEU A 332 13.05 18.14 -0.99
N LEU A 333 13.66 18.00 0.19
CA LEU A 333 14.69 18.91 0.68
C LEU A 333 15.92 18.93 -0.23
N SER A 334 16.35 17.77 -0.73
CA SER A 334 17.46 17.68 -1.69
C SER A 334 17.16 18.45 -2.98
N LEU A 335 15.94 18.31 -3.53
CA LEU A 335 15.52 19.08 -4.70
C LEU A 335 15.47 20.58 -4.41
N TYR A 336 14.95 20.97 -3.24
CA TYR A 336 14.88 22.37 -2.81
C TYR A 336 16.25 23.03 -2.64
N GLN A 337 17.24 22.29 -2.12
CA GLN A 337 18.61 22.77 -2.02
C GLN A 337 19.18 23.15 -3.39
N VAL A 338 18.93 22.32 -4.42
CA VAL A 338 19.34 22.60 -5.80
C VAL A 338 18.63 23.83 -6.36
N VAL A 339 17.31 23.94 -6.16
CA VAL A 339 16.52 25.11 -6.59
C VAL A 339 17.02 26.40 -5.94
N ARG A 340 17.30 26.37 -4.63
CA ARG A 340 17.84 27.49 -3.86
C ARG A 340 19.23 27.89 -4.34
N TYR A 341 20.10 26.90 -4.62
CA TYR A 341 21.43 27.14 -5.16
C TYR A 341 21.37 27.80 -6.55
N ALA A 342 20.53 27.28 -7.46
CA ALA A 342 20.32 27.87 -8.78
C ALA A 342 19.87 29.34 -8.69
N ARG A 343 18.90 29.62 -7.81
CA ARG A 343 18.37 30.98 -7.59
C ARG A 343 19.45 31.94 -7.08
N ARG A 344 20.26 31.51 -6.10
CA ARG A 344 21.35 32.33 -5.54
C ARG A 344 22.39 32.68 -6.60
N ARG A 345 22.81 31.70 -7.40
CA ARG A 345 23.80 31.90 -8.48
C ARG A 345 23.26 32.81 -9.59
N GLY A 346 21.98 32.68 -9.93
CA GLY A 346 21.30 33.59 -10.86
C GLY A 346 21.34 35.04 -10.38
N LYS A 347 21.01 35.29 -9.11
CA LYS A 347 21.06 36.63 -8.51
C LYS A 347 22.48 37.22 -8.51
N GLN A 348 23.48 36.44 -8.12
CA GLN A 348 24.89 36.89 -8.09
C GLN A 348 25.37 37.30 -9.48
N ARG A 349 25.06 36.52 -10.51
CA ARG A 349 25.42 36.87 -11.90
C ARG A 349 24.69 38.12 -12.40
N ALA A 350 23.40 38.25 -12.10
CA ALA A 350 22.65 39.45 -12.46
C ALA A 350 23.15 40.72 -11.73
N ALA A 351 23.71 40.57 -10.52
CA ALA A 351 24.38 41.65 -9.82
C ALA A 351 25.74 41.98 -10.44
N TRP A 352 26.53 40.95 -10.80
CA TRP A 352 27.84 41.13 -11.44
C TRP A 352 27.72 41.78 -12.83
N ALA A 353 26.78 41.35 -13.66
CA ALA A 353 26.53 41.96 -14.97
C ALA A 353 26.15 43.44 -14.87
N ARG A 354 25.34 43.81 -13.86
CA ARG A 354 24.99 45.21 -13.58
C ARG A 354 26.18 46.08 -13.16
N ARG A 355 27.19 45.49 -12.52
CA ARG A 355 28.43 46.20 -12.15
C ARG A 355 29.40 46.37 -13.31
N GLN A 356 29.25 45.60 -14.40
CA GLN A 356 30.08 45.73 -15.59
C GLN A 356 29.49 46.66 -16.64
N SER A 357 28.19 46.98 -16.53
CA SER A 357 27.48 47.90 -17.42
C SER A 357 27.48 49.35 -16.94
N VAL A 358 27.96 49.61 -15.72
CA VAL A 358 28.19 50.93 -15.13
C VAL A 358 29.69 51.14 -15.14
#